data_AF-A0A7K9V0S7-F1
#
_entry.id   AF-A0A7K9V0S7-F1
#
_cell.length_a   1.000
_cell.length_b   1.000
_cell.length_c   1.000
_cell.angle_alpha   90.00
_cell.angle_beta   90.00
_cell.angle_gamma   90.00
#
_symmetry.space_group_name_H-M   'P 1'
#
loop_
_entity.id
_entity.type
_entity.pdbx_description
1 polymer ?
#
loop_
_entity_poly.entity_id
_entity_poly.type
_entity_poly.pdbx_seq_one_letter_code
_entity_poly.pdbx_strand_id
1 'polypeptide(L)'
;GNGPFPGIIDLYGTGGGLPEYRACLLANHGFAVLALAFYSYEDLPKEMKEFHLEYFEEAVNYMLKHTQVKGPGIGLLGISKGGDLCLSMASFLKGITATAVINGSVANVGAVLRYKDVTIPPLGANLKRIKVNKSGIADIVDVLNNPLEGPDRQSFIPLEKAECRFLFIVGQDDHNWKSEFFAVEGSKHLQAHGKEKPEIVCYPGAGHYIEPPFFPMCAASMHLLVGKPVIWGGEPKAHCEAQIDSWQQIQAFFHKYLLGKPSGTTNKL
;
A
#
# COMPACT_ATOMS: atom_id res chain seq x y z
N GLY A 1 9.42 -14.29 -20.92
CA GLY A 1 10.40 -13.65 -21.84
C GLY A 1 11.80 -13.77 -21.26
N ASN A 2 12.83 -13.25 -21.93
CA ASN A 2 14.23 -13.42 -21.50
C ASN A 2 14.72 -12.39 -20.45
N GLY A 3 13.91 -11.38 -20.12
CA GLY A 3 14.28 -10.29 -19.21
C GLY A 3 15.29 -9.28 -19.82
N PRO A 4 15.77 -8.30 -19.04
CA PRO A 4 15.32 -7.99 -17.68
C PRO A 4 13.92 -7.38 -17.66
N PHE A 5 13.23 -7.48 -16.51
CA PHE A 5 11.86 -7.01 -16.30
C PHE A 5 11.82 -5.84 -15.32
N PRO A 6 10.84 -4.92 -15.42
CA PRO A 6 10.63 -3.94 -14.38
C PRO A 6 10.31 -4.62 -13.05
N GLY A 7 11.01 -4.21 -11.99
CA GLY A 7 10.89 -4.82 -10.65
C GLY A 7 9.78 -4.17 -9.82
N ILE A 8 9.04 -4.97 -9.06
CA ILE A 8 8.03 -4.52 -8.10
C ILE A 8 8.24 -5.27 -6.77
N ILE A 9 8.15 -4.57 -5.64
CA ILE A 9 7.97 -5.20 -4.32
C ILE A 9 6.48 -5.12 -3.97
N ASP A 10 5.91 -6.26 -3.59
CA ASP A 10 4.51 -6.44 -3.22
C ASP A 10 4.37 -6.65 -1.70
N LEU A 11 3.55 -5.82 -1.06
CA LEU A 11 3.34 -5.78 0.39
C LEU A 11 1.86 -5.91 0.73
N TYR A 12 1.54 -6.90 1.55
CA TYR A 12 0.22 -7.07 2.14
C TYR A 12 0.06 -6.33 3.47
N GLY A 13 -1.16 -6.34 4.00
CA GLY A 13 -1.52 -5.67 5.24
C GLY A 13 -1.16 -6.46 6.50
N THR A 14 -1.90 -6.17 7.57
CA THR A 14 -1.80 -6.97 8.80
C THR A 14 -2.38 -8.38 8.57
N GLY A 15 -1.91 -9.39 9.31
CA GLY A 15 -2.14 -10.82 9.04
C GLY A 15 -0.87 -11.65 9.24
N GLY A 16 0.28 -11.09 8.88
CA GLY A 16 1.55 -11.81 8.88
C GLY A 16 1.66 -12.79 7.71
N GLY A 17 2.72 -13.60 7.72
CA GLY A 17 2.95 -14.58 6.65
C GLY A 17 3.44 -13.95 5.35
N LEU A 18 3.29 -14.71 4.25
CA LEU A 18 3.74 -14.33 2.92
C LEU A 18 2.66 -14.65 1.86
N PRO A 19 1.67 -13.78 1.64
CA PRO A 19 0.71 -13.95 0.55
C PRO A 19 1.38 -13.71 -0.81
N GLU A 20 1.52 -14.75 -1.63
CA GLU A 20 2.25 -14.66 -2.92
C GLU A 20 1.35 -14.45 -4.13
N TYR A 21 0.04 -14.70 -4.01
CA TYR A 21 -0.86 -14.83 -5.16
C TYR A 21 -0.93 -13.57 -6.03
N ARG A 22 -0.89 -12.37 -5.45
CA ARG A 22 -0.88 -11.11 -6.21
C ARG A 22 0.42 -10.91 -6.98
N ALA A 23 1.57 -11.20 -6.35
CA ALA A 23 2.87 -11.13 -7.01
C ALA A 23 2.96 -12.13 -8.17
N CYS A 24 2.53 -13.37 -7.98
CA CYS A 24 2.49 -14.40 -9.02
C CYS A 24 1.62 -14.00 -10.21
N LEU A 25 0.42 -13.46 -9.96
CA LEU A 25 -0.46 -12.98 -11.01
C LEU A 25 0.15 -11.79 -11.76
N LEU A 26 0.73 -10.83 -11.04
CA LEU A 26 1.34 -9.64 -11.66
C LEU A 26 2.59 -10.00 -12.49
N ALA A 27 3.34 -11.04 -12.10
CA ALA A 27 4.50 -11.53 -12.86
C ALA A 27 4.12 -12.01 -14.28
N ASN A 28 2.89 -12.49 -14.49
CA ASN A 28 2.39 -12.85 -15.83
C ASN A 28 2.19 -11.64 -16.75
N HIS A 29 2.25 -10.42 -16.21
CA HIS A 29 2.14 -9.17 -16.95
C HIS A 29 3.50 -8.52 -17.22
N GLY A 30 4.60 -9.29 -17.15
CA GLY A 30 5.92 -8.84 -17.57
C GLY A 30 6.69 -8.04 -16.51
N PHE A 31 6.38 -8.25 -15.24
CA PHE A 31 7.10 -7.69 -14.10
C PHE A 31 7.90 -8.78 -13.36
N ALA A 32 9.02 -8.41 -12.76
CA ALA A 32 9.66 -9.22 -11.73
C ALA A 32 9.11 -8.76 -10.38
N VAL A 33 8.36 -9.60 -9.66
CA VAL A 33 7.65 -9.18 -8.45
C VAL A 33 8.13 -9.97 -7.24
N LEU A 34 8.56 -9.26 -6.21
CA LEU A 34 8.94 -9.83 -4.91
C LEU A 34 7.78 -9.66 -3.93
N ALA A 35 7.08 -10.75 -3.59
CA ALA A 35 6.23 -10.78 -2.42
C ALA A 35 7.14 -10.68 -1.17
N LEU A 36 6.89 -9.68 -0.33
CA LEU A 36 7.75 -9.41 0.83
C LEU A 36 6.97 -9.59 2.13
N ALA A 37 7.35 -10.61 2.90
CA ALA A 37 6.94 -10.75 4.30
C ALA A 37 7.69 -9.72 5.15
N PHE A 38 7.11 -9.31 6.29
CA PHE A 38 7.79 -8.38 7.20
C PHE A 38 7.56 -8.69 8.69
N TYR A 39 6.71 -9.67 9.01
CA TYR A 39 6.55 -10.24 10.35
C TYR A 39 5.73 -11.54 10.30
N SER A 40 5.79 -12.33 11.38
CA SER A 40 5.05 -13.58 11.57
C SER A 40 5.20 -14.56 10.39
N TYR A 41 6.43 -14.66 9.87
CA TYR A 41 6.80 -15.58 8.80
C TYR A 41 8.23 -16.06 9.04
N GLU A 42 8.44 -17.38 9.06
CA GLU A 42 9.74 -18.02 9.32
C GLU A 42 10.46 -17.45 10.56
N ASP A 43 11.65 -16.85 10.38
CA ASP A 43 12.50 -16.29 11.42
C ASP A 43 12.27 -14.79 11.67
N LEU A 44 11.34 -14.16 10.94
CA LEU A 44 10.96 -12.76 11.15
C LEU A 44 10.28 -12.55 12.52
N PRO A 45 10.25 -11.29 13.03
CA PRO A 45 9.58 -10.97 14.29
C PRO A 45 8.14 -11.50 14.33
N LYS A 46 7.73 -12.11 15.44
CA LYS A 46 6.40 -12.73 15.57
C LYS A 46 5.27 -11.72 15.70
N GLU A 47 5.57 -10.55 16.25
CA GLU A 47 4.58 -9.53 16.59
C GLU A 47 4.87 -8.22 15.86
N MET A 48 3.79 -7.51 15.53
CA MET A 48 3.87 -6.20 14.89
C MET A 48 4.04 -5.09 15.94
N LYS A 49 5.24 -4.92 16.48
CA LYS A 49 5.55 -3.85 17.47
C LYS A 49 6.26 -2.66 16.87
N GLU A 50 7.32 -2.96 16.13
CA GLU A 50 8.14 -1.96 15.47
C GLU A 50 8.63 -2.47 14.13
N PHE A 51 8.83 -1.53 13.21
CA PHE A 51 9.39 -1.76 11.89
C PHE A 51 10.61 -0.88 11.70
N HIS A 52 11.67 -1.46 11.13
CA HIS A 52 12.90 -0.77 10.78
C HIS A 52 12.98 -0.71 9.25
N LEU A 53 12.98 0.49 8.67
CA LEU A 53 12.98 0.67 7.21
C LEU A 53 14.26 0.13 6.56
N GLU A 54 15.33 -0.08 7.32
CA GLU A 54 16.54 -0.78 6.90
C GLU A 54 16.23 -2.18 6.32
N TYR A 55 15.30 -2.92 6.91
CA TYR A 55 14.85 -4.23 6.39
C TYR A 55 14.27 -4.10 4.97
N PHE A 56 13.45 -3.07 4.75
CA PHE A 56 12.83 -2.82 3.47
C PHE A 56 13.85 -2.24 2.46
N GLU A 57 14.83 -1.46 2.93
CA GLU A 57 15.97 -0.98 2.13
C GLU A 57 16.83 -2.13 1.62
N GLU A 58 17.05 -3.16 2.43
CA GLU A 58 17.71 -4.40 2.02
C GLU A 58 16.94 -5.10 0.89
N ALA A 59 15.60 -5.20 1.01
CA ALA A 59 14.76 -5.78 -0.04
C ALA A 59 14.80 -4.97 -1.36
N VAL A 60 14.77 -3.64 -1.28
CA VAL A 60 14.94 -2.75 -2.45
C VAL A 60 16.31 -2.99 -3.10
N ASN A 61 17.37 -3.03 -2.31
CA ASN A 61 18.73 -3.27 -2.79
C ASN A 61 18.90 -4.67 -3.39
N TYR A 62 18.27 -5.69 -2.80
CA TYR A 62 18.25 -7.04 -3.34
C TYR A 62 17.63 -7.06 -4.74
N MET A 63 16.45 -6.45 -4.90
CA MET A 63 15.77 -6.35 -6.19
C MET A 63 16.61 -5.60 -7.22
N LEU A 64 17.19 -4.46 -6.87
CA LEU A 64 18.00 -3.64 -7.79
C LEU A 64 19.31 -4.32 -8.22
N LYS A 65 19.85 -5.25 -7.42
CA LYS A 65 21.05 -6.02 -7.76
C LYS A 65 20.74 -7.28 -8.59
N HIS A 66 19.49 -7.71 -8.64
CA HIS A 66 19.10 -8.92 -9.35
C HIS A 66 19.21 -8.72 -10.87
N THR A 67 19.93 -9.59 -11.58
CA THR A 67 20.27 -9.43 -13.01
C THR A 67 19.05 -9.38 -13.94
N GLN A 68 17.95 -10.00 -13.52
CA GLN A 68 16.68 -9.98 -14.27
C GLN A 68 15.77 -8.79 -13.92
N VAL A 69 16.18 -7.87 -13.05
CA VAL A 69 15.45 -6.64 -12.73
C VAL A 69 16.09 -5.47 -13.50
N LYS A 70 15.26 -4.71 -14.23
CA LYS A 70 15.70 -3.70 -15.21
C LYS A 70 16.34 -2.47 -14.56
N GLY A 71 15.86 -2.03 -13.40
CA GLY A 71 16.24 -0.75 -12.80
C GLY A 71 15.86 0.47 -13.67
N PRO A 72 16.36 1.68 -13.35
CA PRO A 72 17.26 2.03 -12.25
C PRO A 72 16.56 2.10 -10.87
N GLY A 73 15.24 2.07 -10.84
CA GLY A 73 14.43 1.96 -9.64
C GLY A 73 13.39 0.84 -9.77
N ILE A 74 12.63 0.62 -8.70
CA ILE A 74 11.55 -0.36 -8.63
C ILE A 74 10.18 0.30 -8.40
N GLY A 75 9.12 -0.48 -8.62
CA GLY A 75 7.78 -0.18 -8.15
C GLY A 75 7.52 -0.73 -6.75
N LEU A 76 6.61 -0.09 -6.02
CA LEU A 76 6.05 -0.60 -4.77
C LEU A 76 4.54 -0.76 -4.90
N LEU A 77 4.00 -1.93 -4.58
CA LEU A 77 2.57 -2.21 -4.53
C LEU A 77 2.17 -2.60 -3.10
N GLY A 78 1.34 -1.80 -2.46
CA GLY A 78 0.93 -2.04 -1.07
C GLY A 78 -0.57 -2.00 -0.88
N ILE A 79 -1.13 -2.91 -0.06
CA ILE A 79 -2.52 -2.84 0.43
C ILE A 79 -2.54 -2.67 1.94
N SER A 80 -3.49 -1.87 2.46
CA SER A 80 -3.71 -1.71 3.91
C SER A 80 -2.42 -1.23 4.62
N LYS A 81 -1.93 -1.92 5.66
CA LYS A 81 -0.62 -1.62 6.30
C LYS A 81 0.56 -1.69 5.32
N GLY A 82 0.52 -2.57 4.32
CA GLY A 82 1.51 -2.60 3.25
C GLY A 82 1.52 -1.30 2.44
N GLY A 83 0.37 -0.65 2.28
CA GLY A 83 0.25 0.67 1.66
C GLY A 83 0.95 1.79 2.44
N ASP A 84 0.71 1.84 3.75
CA ASP A 84 1.42 2.72 4.70
C ASP A 84 2.95 2.48 4.64
N LEU A 85 3.39 1.22 4.66
CA LEU A 85 4.81 0.87 4.52
C LEU A 85 5.38 1.30 3.16
N CYS A 86 4.65 1.12 2.05
CA CYS A 86 5.07 1.60 0.73
C CYS A 86 5.26 3.12 0.68
N LEU A 87 4.35 3.89 1.30
CA LEU A 87 4.47 5.35 1.42
C LEU A 87 5.68 5.75 2.27
N SER A 88 5.91 5.03 3.37
CA SER A 88 7.07 5.21 4.23
C SER A 88 8.38 4.91 3.48
N MET A 89 8.47 3.76 2.80
CA MET A 89 9.60 3.41 1.95
C MET A 89 9.86 4.49 0.90
N ALA A 90 8.84 4.94 0.19
CA ALA A 90 8.95 6.00 -0.82
C ALA A 90 9.48 7.32 -0.26
N SER A 91 9.18 7.63 1.01
CA SER A 91 9.55 8.89 1.66
C SER A 91 10.99 8.88 2.18
N PHE A 92 11.54 7.72 2.53
CA PHE A 92 12.85 7.62 3.20
C PHE A 92 13.93 6.93 2.35
N LEU A 93 13.55 6.00 1.48
CA LEU A 93 14.48 5.15 0.75
C LEU A 93 14.71 5.69 -0.66
N LYS A 94 15.87 5.33 -1.23
CA LYS A 94 16.21 5.63 -2.64
C LYS A 94 15.90 4.43 -3.54
N GLY A 95 15.86 4.65 -4.85
CA GLY A 95 15.63 3.58 -5.83
C GLY A 95 14.16 3.21 -6.04
N ILE A 96 13.21 4.06 -5.60
CA ILE A 96 11.77 3.86 -5.79
C ILE A 96 11.27 4.81 -6.87
N THR A 97 10.72 4.26 -7.95
CA THR A 97 10.27 5.04 -9.12
C THR A 97 8.76 5.30 -9.08
N ALA A 98 7.97 4.33 -8.63
CA ALA A 98 6.51 4.41 -8.64
C ALA A 98 5.91 3.60 -7.49
N THR A 99 4.85 4.12 -6.88
CA THR A 99 4.22 3.52 -5.69
C THR A 99 2.71 3.50 -5.88
N ALA A 100 2.13 2.30 -5.96
CA ALA A 100 0.69 2.09 -6.00
C ALA A 100 0.19 1.62 -4.63
N VAL A 101 -0.84 2.27 -4.11
CA VAL A 101 -1.38 2.05 -2.76
C VAL A 101 -2.86 1.75 -2.85
N ILE A 102 -3.26 0.58 -2.36
CA ILE A 102 -4.65 0.12 -2.28
C ILE A 102 -5.11 0.29 -0.84
N ASN A 103 -6.10 1.16 -0.61
CA ASN A 103 -6.69 1.38 0.72
C ASN A 103 -5.64 1.55 1.84
N GLY A 104 -4.59 2.33 1.57
CA GLY A 104 -3.51 2.63 2.51
C GLY A 104 -3.80 3.85 3.40
N SER A 105 -2.96 4.05 4.42
CA SER A 105 -2.98 5.25 5.25
C SER A 105 -1.73 6.10 5.02
N VAL A 106 -1.90 7.42 5.00
CA VAL A 106 -0.79 8.40 4.96
C VAL A 106 -0.22 8.69 6.36
N ALA A 107 -0.76 8.02 7.38
CA ALA A 107 -0.23 8.01 8.72
C ALA A 107 0.27 6.60 9.06
N ASN A 108 1.34 6.51 9.85
CA ASN A 108 1.86 5.25 10.33
C ASN A 108 0.89 4.65 11.36
N VAL A 109 0.34 3.47 11.12
CA VAL A 109 -0.66 2.84 12.00
C VAL A 109 -0.13 1.56 12.66
N GLY A 110 -0.44 1.37 13.94
CA GLY A 110 -0.33 0.08 14.66
C GLY A 110 1.06 -0.32 15.17
N ALA A 111 2.15 0.22 14.62
CA ALA A 111 3.52 -0.08 15.06
C ALA A 111 4.38 1.19 15.08
N VAL A 112 5.46 1.20 15.86
CA VAL A 112 6.48 2.25 15.75
C VAL A 112 7.27 2.03 14.46
N LEU A 113 7.47 3.06 13.65
CA LEU A 113 8.33 2.98 12.46
C LEU A 113 9.64 3.71 12.73
N ARG A 114 10.76 3.08 12.40
CA ARG A 114 12.11 3.60 12.58
C ARG A 114 12.87 3.61 11.27
N TYR A 115 13.70 4.64 11.08
CA TYR A 115 14.74 4.65 10.07
C TYR A 115 15.87 5.54 10.55
N LYS A 116 17.04 4.96 10.82
CA LYS A 116 18.19 5.66 11.39
C LYS A 116 17.78 6.41 12.68
N ASP A 117 17.94 7.72 12.70
CA ASP A 117 17.61 8.64 13.79
C ASP A 117 16.14 9.11 13.78
N VAL A 118 15.36 8.73 12.76
CA VAL A 118 13.95 9.11 12.63
C VAL A 118 13.06 8.03 13.25
N THR A 119 12.08 8.48 14.04
CA THR A 119 11.02 7.63 14.58
C THR A 119 9.66 8.26 14.29
N ILE A 120 8.75 7.48 13.72
CA ILE A 120 7.35 7.85 13.51
C ILE A 120 6.49 7.00 14.46
N PRO A 121 5.80 7.61 15.44
CA PRO A 121 4.91 6.86 16.33
C PRO A 121 3.68 6.33 15.58
N PRO A 122 3.03 5.27 16.08
CA PRO A 122 1.75 4.85 15.55
C PRO A 122 0.68 5.92 15.82
N LEU A 123 -0.22 6.12 14.86
CA LEU A 123 -1.42 6.94 15.00
C LEU A 123 -2.25 6.44 16.19
N GLY A 124 -2.69 7.37 17.03
CA GLY A 124 -3.54 7.08 18.16
C GLY A 124 -4.88 6.45 17.76
N ALA A 125 -5.43 5.65 18.65
CA ALA A 125 -6.70 4.96 18.45
C ALA A 125 -7.61 5.16 19.66
N ASN A 126 -8.92 5.29 19.42
CA ASN A 126 -9.94 5.34 20.46
C ASN A 126 -10.95 4.20 20.27
N LEU A 127 -10.75 3.11 21.01
CA LEU A 127 -11.61 1.92 20.94
C LEU A 127 -13.06 2.19 21.35
N LYS A 128 -13.36 3.31 22.04
CA LYS A 128 -14.75 3.69 22.35
C LYS A 128 -15.55 4.09 21.10
N ARG A 129 -14.88 4.35 19.97
CA ARG A 129 -15.53 4.66 18.68
C ARG A 129 -15.94 3.42 17.88
N ILE A 130 -15.62 2.21 18.36
CA ILE A 130 -16.09 0.96 17.75
C ILE A 130 -17.61 0.90 17.87
N LYS A 131 -18.29 0.63 16.76
CA LYS A 131 -19.74 0.40 16.74
C LYS A 131 -19.99 -1.08 16.50
N VAL A 132 -20.73 -1.75 17.38
CA VAL A 132 -21.02 -3.18 17.25
C VAL A 132 -22.48 -3.37 16.88
N ASN A 133 -22.75 -4.10 15.81
CA ASN A 133 -24.11 -4.38 15.38
C ASN A 133 -24.76 -5.50 16.21
N LYS A 134 -26.06 -5.76 15.97
CA LYS A 134 -26.84 -6.79 16.69
C LYS A 134 -26.27 -8.21 16.53
N SER A 135 -25.52 -8.46 15.45
CA SER A 135 -24.88 -9.76 15.17
C SER A 135 -23.48 -9.87 15.79
N GLY A 136 -23.03 -8.87 16.57
CA GLY A 136 -21.73 -8.87 17.22
C GLY A 136 -20.55 -8.51 16.30
N ILE A 137 -20.82 -8.08 15.06
CA ILE A 137 -19.78 -7.63 14.13
C ILE A 137 -19.48 -6.16 14.39
N ALA A 138 -18.20 -5.84 14.52
CA ALA A 138 -17.71 -4.50 14.80
C ALA A 138 -17.46 -3.70 13.51
N ASP A 139 -17.78 -2.43 13.54
CA ASP A 139 -17.35 -1.41 12.58
C ASP A 139 -16.29 -0.55 13.27
N ILE A 140 -15.11 -0.51 12.66
CA ILE A 140 -13.90 0.09 13.24
C ILE A 140 -13.42 1.33 12.48
N VAL A 141 -14.16 1.75 11.44
CA VAL A 141 -13.75 2.83 10.52
C VAL A 141 -13.39 4.15 11.21
N ASP A 142 -14.02 4.43 12.37
CA ASP A 142 -13.84 5.65 13.15
C ASP A 142 -12.81 5.52 14.29
N VAL A 143 -12.18 4.35 14.48
CA VAL A 143 -11.32 4.08 15.65
C VAL A 143 -10.07 4.95 15.66
N LEU A 144 -9.42 5.13 14.52
CA LEU A 144 -8.19 5.90 14.42
C LEU A 144 -8.44 7.39 14.67
N ASN A 145 -7.47 8.06 15.28
CA ASN A 145 -7.49 9.51 15.44
C ASN A 145 -7.23 10.22 14.11
N ASN A 146 -7.46 11.54 14.08
CA ASN A 146 -7.14 12.36 12.92
C ASN A 146 -5.62 12.67 12.93
N PRO A 147 -4.83 12.22 11.93
CA PRO A 147 -3.40 12.51 11.89
C PRO A 147 -3.08 13.98 11.56
N LEU A 148 -4.08 14.84 11.38
CA LEU A 148 -3.89 16.27 11.12
C LEU A 148 -4.01 17.14 12.39
N GLU A 149 -4.22 16.53 13.55
CA GLU A 149 -4.55 17.24 14.79
C GLU A 149 -3.67 16.82 15.96
N GLY A 150 -3.40 17.76 16.87
CA GLY A 150 -2.74 17.50 18.14
C GLY A 150 -1.41 16.72 18.01
N PRO A 151 -1.13 15.79 18.95
CA PRO A 151 0.08 14.97 18.91
C PRO A 151 0.10 13.93 17.78
N ASP A 152 -1.08 13.54 17.26
CA ASP A 152 -1.21 12.54 16.19
C ASP A 152 -0.59 13.00 14.86
N ARG A 153 -0.33 14.31 14.69
CA ARG A 153 0.48 14.87 13.58
C ARG A 153 1.84 14.20 13.43
N GLN A 154 2.42 13.69 14.51
CA GLN A 154 3.72 13.02 14.47
C GLN A 154 3.68 11.69 13.72
N SER A 155 2.50 11.07 13.56
CA SER A 155 2.33 9.83 12.81
C SER A 155 2.27 10.03 11.29
N PHE A 156 2.11 11.28 10.81
CA PHE A 156 1.96 11.56 9.39
C PHE A 156 3.26 11.26 8.64
N ILE A 157 3.17 10.46 7.58
CA ILE A 157 4.32 10.04 6.78
C ILE A 157 4.79 11.25 5.93
N PRO A 158 6.09 11.60 5.91
CA PRO A 158 6.58 12.79 5.21
C PRO A 158 6.65 12.58 3.69
N LEU A 159 5.48 12.49 3.04
CA LEU A 159 5.33 12.22 1.61
C LEU A 159 6.05 13.24 0.71
N GLU A 160 6.29 14.46 1.20
CA GLU A 160 7.04 15.49 0.48
C GLU A 160 8.50 15.11 0.23
N LYS A 161 9.04 14.14 0.97
CA LYS A 161 10.39 13.62 0.74
C LYS A 161 10.46 12.64 -0.43
N ALA A 162 9.33 12.06 -0.82
CA ALA A 162 9.30 11.09 -1.90
C ALA A 162 9.59 11.73 -3.27
N GLU A 163 10.34 11.00 -4.09
CA GLU A 163 10.69 11.37 -5.48
C GLU A 163 9.89 10.55 -6.50
N CYS A 164 9.13 9.54 -6.05
CA CYS A 164 8.37 8.63 -6.91
C CYS A 164 7.03 9.22 -7.37
N ARG A 165 6.39 8.51 -8.31
CA ARG A 165 4.99 8.73 -8.69
C ARG A 165 4.06 7.93 -7.79
N PHE A 166 2.87 8.45 -7.53
CA PHE A 166 1.87 7.79 -6.69
C PHE A 166 0.58 7.51 -7.45
N LEU A 167 0.02 6.32 -7.22
CA LEU A 167 -1.34 5.93 -7.55
C LEU A 167 -2.04 5.48 -6.27
N PHE A 168 -3.17 6.09 -5.94
CA PHE A 168 -4.06 5.66 -4.87
C PHE A 168 -5.29 4.97 -5.46
N ILE A 169 -5.51 3.72 -5.06
CA ILE A 169 -6.72 2.95 -5.33
C ILE A 169 -7.53 2.90 -4.03
N VAL A 170 -8.76 3.38 -4.07
CA VAL A 170 -9.59 3.59 -2.88
C VAL A 170 -10.95 2.91 -3.06
N GLY A 171 -11.33 2.06 -2.11
CA GLY A 171 -12.72 1.65 -1.92
C GLY A 171 -13.45 2.69 -1.09
N GLN A 172 -14.55 3.23 -1.61
CA GLN A 172 -15.33 4.26 -0.91
C GLN A 172 -16.22 3.70 0.21
N ASP A 173 -16.39 2.38 0.25
CA ASP A 173 -17.07 1.65 1.33
C ASP A 173 -16.05 0.93 2.24
N ASP A 174 -14.82 1.45 2.37
CA ASP A 174 -13.82 0.88 3.26
C ASP A 174 -14.20 1.09 4.74
N HIS A 175 -14.44 -0.01 5.45
CA HIS A 175 -14.80 -0.02 6.87
C HIS A 175 -13.64 -0.37 7.82
N ASN A 176 -12.44 -0.64 7.31
CA ASN A 176 -11.25 -0.78 8.15
C ASN A 176 -10.79 0.60 8.65
N TRP A 177 -10.73 1.57 7.74
CA TRP A 177 -10.35 2.96 8.01
C TRP A 177 -10.75 3.88 6.86
N LYS A 178 -10.54 5.19 7.02
CA LYS A 178 -10.98 6.20 6.03
C LYS A 178 -9.99 6.34 4.87
N SER A 179 -9.92 5.34 4.00
CA SER A 179 -8.97 5.31 2.87
C SER A 179 -9.09 6.51 1.92
N GLU A 180 -10.32 6.96 1.59
CA GLU A 180 -10.52 8.15 0.76
C GLU A 180 -9.98 9.42 1.43
N PHE A 181 -10.24 9.59 2.73
CA PHE A 181 -9.68 10.68 3.51
C PHE A 181 -8.15 10.67 3.45
N PHE A 182 -7.51 9.52 3.70
CA PHE A 182 -6.05 9.44 3.64
C PHE A 182 -5.49 9.76 2.25
N ALA A 183 -6.10 9.25 1.17
CA ALA A 183 -5.66 9.54 -0.19
C ALA A 183 -5.81 11.04 -0.54
N VAL A 184 -6.93 11.66 -0.16
CA VAL A 184 -7.18 13.09 -0.37
C VAL A 184 -6.21 13.96 0.42
N GLU A 185 -5.97 13.66 1.69
CA GLU A 185 -5.04 14.43 2.52
C GLU A 185 -3.59 14.23 2.07
N GLY A 186 -3.19 13.02 1.65
CA GLY A 186 -1.90 12.79 1.02
C GLY A 186 -1.70 13.62 -0.25
N SER A 187 -2.72 13.70 -1.10
CA SER A 187 -2.71 14.52 -2.31
C SER A 187 -2.61 16.00 -2.02
N LYS A 188 -3.33 16.51 -1.01
CA LYS A 188 -3.20 17.91 -0.55
C LYS A 188 -1.79 18.19 -0.03
N HIS A 189 -1.25 17.29 0.80
CA HIS A 189 0.09 17.43 1.37
C HIS A 189 1.18 17.48 0.30
N LEU A 190 1.13 16.56 -0.67
CA LEU A 190 2.05 16.55 -1.82
C LEU A 190 2.00 17.87 -2.60
N GLN A 191 0.80 18.33 -2.97
CA GLN A 191 0.62 19.57 -3.73
C GLN A 191 1.06 20.81 -2.95
N ALA A 192 0.79 20.86 -1.64
CA ALA A 192 1.24 21.95 -0.78
C ALA A 192 2.77 22.08 -0.71
N HIS A 193 3.50 20.98 -0.97
CA HIS A 193 4.96 20.95 -1.05
C HIS A 193 5.50 20.95 -2.49
N GLY A 194 4.67 21.37 -3.47
CA GLY A 194 5.08 21.53 -4.87
C GLY A 194 5.31 20.22 -5.63
N LYS A 195 4.85 19.09 -5.10
CA LYS A 195 4.88 17.80 -5.80
C LYS A 195 3.71 17.71 -6.79
N GLU A 196 3.90 16.86 -7.80
CA GLU A 196 2.81 16.55 -8.75
C GLU A 196 1.62 15.93 -8.02
N LYS A 197 0.42 16.28 -8.47
CA LYS A 197 -0.82 15.70 -7.97
C LYS A 197 -0.82 14.18 -8.27
N PRO A 198 -1.01 13.32 -7.26
CA PRO A 198 -1.08 11.88 -7.48
C PRO A 198 -2.33 11.48 -8.25
N GLU A 199 -2.26 10.33 -8.93
CA GLU A 199 -3.44 9.69 -9.50
C GLU A 199 -4.26 9.07 -8.35
N ILE A 200 -5.56 9.33 -8.29
CA ILE A 200 -6.48 8.74 -7.30
C ILE A 200 -7.67 8.17 -8.04
N VAL A 201 -7.94 6.89 -7.83
CA VAL A 201 -9.11 6.19 -8.37
C VAL A 201 -9.96 5.71 -7.20
N CYS A 202 -11.17 6.23 -7.12
CA CYS A 202 -12.14 5.88 -6.09
C CYS A 202 -13.22 4.98 -6.68
N TYR A 203 -13.52 3.87 -6.01
CA TYR A 203 -14.53 2.90 -6.43
C TYR A 203 -15.72 2.92 -5.45
N PRO A 204 -16.88 3.45 -5.87
CA PRO A 204 -18.12 3.35 -5.10
C PRO A 204 -18.48 1.90 -4.81
N GLY A 205 -18.88 1.60 -3.57
CA GLY A 205 -19.31 0.24 -3.18
C GLY A 205 -18.19 -0.80 -3.14
N ALA A 206 -16.92 -0.41 -3.25
CA ALA A 206 -15.79 -1.28 -2.96
C ALA A 206 -15.30 -1.10 -1.52
N GLY A 207 -14.94 -2.20 -0.87
CA GLY A 207 -14.52 -2.25 0.53
C GLY A 207 -13.00 -2.26 0.68
N HIS A 208 -12.53 -2.73 1.85
CA HIS A 208 -11.11 -2.70 2.20
C HIS A 208 -10.23 -3.64 1.36
N TYR A 209 -10.68 -4.88 1.12
CA TYR A 209 -9.88 -5.91 0.46
C TYR A 209 -10.07 -5.94 -1.06
N ILE A 210 -9.56 -4.93 -1.76
CA ILE A 210 -9.51 -4.94 -3.24
C ILE A 210 -8.39 -5.90 -3.68
N GLU A 211 -8.73 -7.17 -3.81
CA GLU A 211 -7.85 -8.25 -4.26
C GLU A 211 -7.74 -8.31 -5.80
N PRO A 212 -6.86 -9.16 -6.38
CA PRO A 212 -6.85 -9.40 -7.82
C PRO A 212 -8.22 -9.82 -8.38
N PRO A 213 -8.44 -9.68 -9.70
CA PRO A 213 -9.75 -9.90 -10.32
C PRO A 213 -10.37 -11.25 -9.96
N PHE A 214 -11.69 -11.23 -9.72
CA PHE A 214 -12.53 -12.39 -9.42
C PHE A 214 -12.31 -13.09 -8.06
N PHE A 215 -11.45 -12.55 -7.19
CA PHE A 215 -11.44 -12.99 -5.79
C PHE A 215 -12.78 -12.67 -5.12
N PRO A 216 -13.43 -13.63 -4.44
CA PRO A 216 -14.72 -13.39 -3.82
C PRO A 216 -14.60 -12.37 -2.67
N MET A 217 -15.52 -11.41 -2.65
CA MET A 217 -15.57 -10.40 -1.61
C MET A 217 -15.80 -11.02 -0.23
N CYS A 218 -14.93 -10.70 0.74
CA CYS A 218 -15.10 -11.04 2.14
C CYS A 218 -15.71 -9.85 2.90
N ALA A 219 -17.02 -9.90 3.18
CA ALA A 219 -17.72 -8.78 3.82
C ALA A 219 -17.31 -8.56 5.28
N ALA A 220 -16.98 -9.63 6.01
CA ALA A 220 -16.58 -9.58 7.40
C ALA A 220 -15.70 -10.78 7.77
N SER A 221 -14.69 -10.56 8.62
CA SER A 221 -13.85 -11.61 9.16
C SER A 221 -13.17 -11.18 10.46
N MET A 222 -12.39 -12.08 11.05
CA MET A 222 -11.63 -11.86 12.27
C MET A 222 -10.53 -10.80 12.06
N HIS A 223 -10.61 -9.65 12.73
CA HIS A 223 -9.49 -8.70 12.75
C HIS A 223 -8.54 -9.05 13.89
N LEU A 224 -7.30 -9.46 13.57
CA LEU A 224 -6.35 -9.97 14.57
C LEU A 224 -5.96 -8.95 15.64
N LEU A 225 -5.70 -7.69 15.28
CA LEU A 225 -5.35 -6.64 16.25
C LEU A 225 -6.53 -6.19 17.13
N VAL A 226 -7.74 -6.14 16.57
CA VAL A 226 -8.95 -5.75 17.32
C VAL A 226 -9.47 -6.91 18.17
N GLY A 227 -9.20 -8.16 17.78
CA GLY A 227 -9.67 -9.35 18.49
C GLY A 227 -11.18 -9.57 18.38
N LYS A 228 -11.86 -8.95 17.40
CA LYS A 228 -13.29 -9.18 17.09
C LYS A 228 -13.55 -9.33 15.58
N PRO A 229 -14.62 -10.03 15.16
CA PRO A 229 -15.09 -9.96 13.78
C PRO A 229 -15.43 -8.52 13.42
N VAL A 230 -14.91 -8.03 12.30
CA VAL A 230 -15.19 -6.69 11.80
C VAL A 230 -15.77 -6.75 10.40
N ILE A 231 -16.52 -5.71 10.02
CA ILE A 231 -16.90 -5.49 8.63
C ILE A 231 -15.76 -4.84 7.86
N TRP A 232 -15.58 -5.26 6.60
CA TRP A 232 -14.60 -4.69 5.67
C TRP A 232 -15.23 -3.81 4.59
N GLY A 233 -16.56 -3.88 4.50
CA GLY A 233 -17.39 -3.19 3.52
C GLY A 233 -17.32 -3.82 2.12
N GLY A 234 -18.02 -3.18 1.19
CA GLY A 234 -18.18 -3.58 -0.19
C GLY A 234 -19.55 -4.20 -0.51
N GLU A 235 -20.03 -3.93 -1.72
CA GLU A 235 -21.15 -4.61 -2.35
C GLU A 235 -20.63 -5.61 -3.39
N PRO A 236 -21.10 -6.87 -3.43
CA PRO A 236 -20.45 -7.93 -4.21
C PRO A 236 -20.18 -7.58 -5.68
N LYS A 237 -21.15 -6.95 -6.36
CA LYS A 237 -21.01 -6.57 -7.77
C LYS A 237 -20.02 -5.42 -7.95
N ALA A 238 -20.23 -4.32 -7.22
CA ALA A 238 -19.39 -3.13 -7.33
C ALA A 238 -17.93 -3.42 -6.92
N HIS A 239 -17.75 -4.23 -5.87
CA HIS A 239 -16.45 -4.68 -5.41
C HIS A 239 -15.73 -5.52 -6.48
N CYS A 240 -16.42 -6.47 -7.12
CA CYS A 240 -15.85 -7.28 -8.20
C CYS A 240 -15.42 -6.41 -9.40
N GLU A 241 -16.25 -5.45 -9.80
CA GLU A 241 -15.94 -4.50 -10.87
C GLU A 241 -14.71 -3.64 -10.51
N ALA A 242 -14.60 -3.20 -9.24
CA ALA A 242 -13.43 -2.47 -8.74
C ALA A 242 -12.14 -3.31 -8.76
N GLN A 243 -12.20 -4.60 -8.42
CA GLN A 243 -11.04 -5.50 -8.51
C GLN A 243 -10.55 -5.66 -9.96
N ILE A 244 -11.48 -5.75 -10.92
CA ILE A 244 -11.16 -5.85 -12.35
C ILE A 244 -10.49 -4.57 -12.85
N ASP A 245 -11.10 -3.40 -12.59
CA ASP A 245 -10.56 -2.13 -13.07
C ASP A 245 -9.24 -1.77 -12.38
N SER A 246 -9.16 -1.87 -11.05
CA SER A 246 -7.95 -1.54 -10.29
C SER A 246 -6.74 -2.38 -10.74
N TRP A 247 -6.94 -3.65 -11.10
CA TRP A 247 -5.89 -4.48 -11.67
C TRP A 247 -5.34 -3.91 -12.96
N GLN A 248 -6.19 -3.36 -13.84
CA GLN A 248 -5.79 -2.71 -15.08
C GLN A 248 -5.08 -1.38 -14.79
N GLN A 249 -5.58 -0.57 -13.86
CA GLN A 249 -4.96 0.70 -13.46
C GLN A 249 -3.54 0.47 -12.93
N ILE A 250 -3.36 -0.52 -12.05
CA ILE A 250 -2.07 -0.86 -11.44
C ILE A 250 -1.05 -1.29 -12.51
N GLN A 251 -1.45 -2.16 -13.44
CA GLN A 251 -0.59 -2.57 -14.55
C GLN A 251 -0.22 -1.39 -15.46
N ALA A 252 -1.20 -0.57 -15.85
CA ALA A 252 -0.97 0.58 -16.70
C ALA A 252 -0.01 1.59 -16.03
N PHE A 253 -0.19 1.85 -14.74
CA PHE A 253 0.67 2.71 -13.94
C PHE A 253 2.11 2.21 -13.89
N PHE A 254 2.33 0.95 -13.55
CA PHE A 254 3.70 0.41 -13.48
C PHE A 254 4.35 0.27 -14.86
N HIS A 255 3.61 -0.11 -15.90
CA HIS A 255 4.16 -0.09 -17.26
C HIS A 255 4.58 1.32 -17.68
N LYS A 256 3.75 2.33 -17.42
CA LYS A 256 4.04 3.73 -17.74
C LYS A 256 5.32 4.23 -17.08
N TYR A 257 5.52 3.94 -15.79
CA TYR A 257 6.61 4.53 -15.02
C TYR A 257 7.87 3.66 -14.88
N LEU A 258 7.77 2.34 -14.98
CA LEU A 258 8.92 1.44 -14.81
C LEU A 258 9.52 0.96 -16.12
N LEU A 259 8.78 0.94 -17.24
CA LEU A 259 9.38 0.58 -18.54
C LEU A 259 10.19 1.73 -19.14
N GLY A 260 9.93 2.98 -18.74
CA GLY A 260 10.46 4.18 -19.37
C GLY A 260 9.91 4.38 -20.79
N LYS A 261 9.96 5.61 -21.32
CA LYS A 261 9.79 5.79 -22.77
C LYS A 261 10.93 5.05 -23.48
N PRO A 262 10.69 4.36 -24.61
CA PRO A 262 11.76 3.75 -25.39
C PRO A 262 12.81 4.82 -25.68
N SER A 263 14.06 4.54 -25.29
CA SER A 263 15.21 5.37 -25.62
C SER A 263 15.37 5.39 -27.14
N GLY A 264 14.95 6.49 -27.76
CA GLY A 264 15.29 6.88 -29.13
C GLY A 264 14.76 5.94 -30.22
N THR A 265 13.73 6.39 -30.93
CA THR A 265 13.77 6.28 -32.38
C THR A 265 15.01 7.04 -32.85
N THR A 266 16.11 6.33 -33.09
CA THR A 266 17.11 6.78 -34.06
C THR A 266 16.37 6.96 -35.38
N ASN A 267 16.04 8.21 -35.72
CA ASN A 267 15.77 8.57 -37.10
C ASN A 267 17.06 8.30 -37.88
N LYS A 268 17.17 7.10 -38.43
CA LYS A 268 18.04 6.81 -39.57
C LYS A 268 17.17 6.88 -40.82
N LEU A 269 17.24 8.04 -41.46
CA LEU A 269 17.35 8.35 -42.89
C LEU A 269 16.73 9.72 -43.16
#